data_AF-A0A370UA61-F1
#
_entry.id   AF-A0A370UA61-F1
#
_cell.length_a   1.000
_cell.length_b   1.000
_cell.length_c   1.000
_cell.angle_alpha   90.00
_cell.angle_beta   90.00
_cell.angle_gamma   90.00
#
_symmetry.space_group_name_H-M   'P 1'
#
loop_
_entity.id
_entity.type
_entity.pdbx_description
1 polymer ?
#
loop_
_entity_poly.entity_id
_entity_poly.type
_entity_poly.pdbx_seq_one_letter_code
_entity_poly.pdbx_strand_id
1 'polypeptide(L)'
;MTTLLCDYANSIVTSDTRWSVGGNPEAPLILSDQKRYLIYCDDTGFDKLTPYQDTFVLMTAGSSLYIAKWKEWWLVSRDMASAPVVCDENGTPQVALAIVDLADSRTLFDFGLGHALYCQDEQIVKAFSAGSGGEFAAAALFECGCAKTSIQIAAFSDYCTSPEVKFVCNTTKQNNLSPTIYDMNIINEAIVSRGYIMELNQVAVSKPVKLSEHPLFSEVVAQLKSGKTVPSAPAPRLHSAEWTAETESKLAKAMEVVNSRIS
;
A
#
# COMPACT_ATOMS: atom_id res chain seq x y z
N MET A 1 -4.65 -0.26 -7.78
CA MET A 1 -5.06 -1.14 -6.66
C MET A 1 -3.79 -1.71 -5.99
N THR A 2 -3.81 -2.25 -4.75
CA THR A 2 -2.65 -2.76 -3.95
C THR A 2 -3.11 -3.84 -2.96
N THR A 3 -2.19 -4.62 -2.38
CA THR A 3 -2.50 -5.54 -1.27
C THR A 3 -1.48 -5.43 -0.14
N LEU A 4 -2.00 -5.28 1.08
CA LEU A 4 -1.29 -5.37 2.35
C LEU A 4 -1.88 -6.51 3.16
N LEU A 5 -1.05 -7.25 3.89
CA LEU A 5 -1.50 -8.32 4.77
C LEU A 5 -0.56 -8.44 5.97
N CYS A 6 -1.13 -8.38 7.17
CA CYS A 6 -0.46 -8.66 8.44
C CYS A 6 -1.02 -9.95 9.02
N ASP A 7 -0.15 -10.90 9.31
CA ASP A 7 -0.46 -12.18 9.94
C ASP A 7 0.21 -12.23 11.31
N TYR A 8 -0.61 -12.09 12.35
CA TYR A 8 -0.14 -12.06 13.73
C TYR A 8 0.30 -13.43 14.23
N ALA A 9 -0.28 -14.52 13.70
CA ALA A 9 0.08 -15.87 14.12
C ALA A 9 1.53 -16.20 13.74
N ASN A 10 2.01 -15.65 12.61
CA ASN A 10 3.36 -15.84 12.12
C ASN A 10 4.27 -14.62 12.30
N SER A 11 3.80 -13.57 12.97
CA SER A 11 4.49 -12.28 13.19
C SER A 11 5.13 -11.74 11.91
N ILE A 12 4.34 -11.67 10.84
CA ILE A 12 4.79 -11.26 9.50
C ILE A 12 3.84 -10.24 8.89
N VAL A 13 4.42 -9.21 8.28
CA VAL A 13 3.71 -8.27 7.42
C VAL A 13 4.20 -8.42 5.99
N THR A 14 3.28 -8.27 5.05
CA THR A 14 3.52 -8.43 3.62
C THR A 14 2.81 -7.34 2.81
N SER A 15 3.39 -7.00 1.67
CA SER A 15 2.78 -6.13 0.67
C SER A 15 3.13 -6.60 -0.74
N ASP A 16 2.28 -6.28 -1.70
CA ASP A 16 2.64 -6.39 -3.11
C ASP A 16 3.61 -5.25 -3.54
N THR A 17 4.28 -5.40 -4.68
CA THR A 17 5.25 -4.38 -5.19
C THR A 17 4.66 -3.35 -6.17
N ARG A 18 3.42 -3.50 -6.64
CA ARG A 18 2.88 -2.69 -7.75
C ARG A 18 2.58 -1.27 -7.32
N TRP A 19 2.96 -0.31 -8.17
CA TRP A 19 2.46 1.06 -8.16
C TRP A 19 1.71 1.34 -9.45
N SER A 20 0.61 2.08 -9.37
CA SER A 20 -0.29 2.25 -10.52
C SER A 20 -0.91 3.64 -10.66
N VAL A 21 -1.23 4.01 -11.91
CA VAL A 21 -2.05 5.16 -12.31
C VAL A 21 -3.29 4.62 -13.02
N GLY A 22 -4.46 5.21 -12.75
CA GLY A 22 -5.73 4.68 -13.27
C GLY A 22 -6.14 3.36 -12.61
N GLY A 23 -5.49 3.02 -11.50
CA GLY A 23 -5.68 1.77 -10.78
C GLY A 23 -6.96 1.69 -9.96
N ASN A 24 -7.86 2.66 -10.03
CA ASN A 24 -9.18 2.58 -9.41
C ASN A 24 -10.22 2.23 -10.50
N PRO A 25 -11.00 1.14 -10.38
CA PRO A 25 -12.09 0.83 -11.31
C PRO A 25 -13.08 1.99 -11.50
N GLU A 26 -13.24 2.85 -10.50
CA GLU A 26 -14.11 4.02 -10.52
C GLU A 26 -13.41 5.29 -11.05
N ALA A 27 -12.07 5.30 -11.06
CA ALA A 27 -11.26 6.41 -11.58
C ALA A 27 -10.11 5.87 -12.45
N PRO A 28 -10.42 5.27 -13.62
CA PRO A 28 -9.42 4.83 -14.58
C PRO A 28 -8.66 6.02 -15.16
N LEU A 29 -7.49 5.77 -15.74
CA LEU A 29 -6.81 6.79 -16.55
C LEU A 29 -7.50 6.85 -17.91
N ILE A 30 -8.04 8.01 -18.28
CA ILE A 30 -8.56 8.25 -19.63
C ILE A 30 -7.51 9.04 -20.42
N LEU A 31 -7.09 8.50 -21.56
CA LEU A 31 -6.12 9.13 -22.45
C LEU A 31 -6.81 9.75 -23.69
N SER A 32 -6.03 10.39 -24.57
CA SER A 32 -6.54 11.12 -25.73
C SER A 32 -7.43 10.30 -26.68
N ASP A 33 -7.23 9.00 -26.76
CA ASP A 33 -8.06 8.06 -27.53
C ASP A 33 -9.40 7.69 -26.86
N GLN A 34 -9.71 8.29 -25.72
CA GLN A 34 -10.93 8.08 -24.91
C GLN A 34 -11.07 6.67 -24.33
N LYS A 35 -9.99 5.88 -24.33
CA LYS A 35 -9.98 4.56 -23.70
C LYS A 35 -9.55 4.64 -22.24
N ARG A 36 -9.90 3.60 -21.50
CA ARG A 36 -9.59 3.43 -20.08
C ARG A 36 -8.30 2.64 -19.94
N TYR A 37 -7.37 3.10 -19.12
CA TYR A 37 -6.08 2.47 -18.93
C TYR A 37 -5.72 2.29 -17.47
N LEU A 38 -4.94 1.23 -17.24
CA LEU A 38 -4.06 1.06 -16.10
C LEU A 38 -2.64 1.21 -16.58
N ILE A 39 -1.86 2.02 -15.87
CA ILE A 39 -0.41 2.08 -16.05
C ILE A 39 0.20 1.65 -14.74
N TYR A 40 1.19 0.77 -14.79
CA TYR A 40 1.79 0.25 -13.57
C TYR A 40 3.25 -0.11 -13.75
N CYS A 41 3.96 -0.20 -12.62
CA CYS A 41 5.28 -0.79 -12.53
C CYS A 41 5.29 -1.73 -11.33
N ASP A 42 5.76 -2.95 -11.56
CA ASP A 42 6.16 -3.86 -10.49
C ASP A 42 7.59 -3.50 -10.05
N ASP A 43 7.84 -3.58 -8.76
CA ASP A 43 9.11 -3.23 -8.10
C ASP A 43 9.72 -1.87 -8.52
N THR A 44 9.20 -0.81 -7.92
CA THR A 44 9.73 0.55 -8.12
C THR A 44 10.96 0.84 -7.26
N GLY A 45 11.30 -0.05 -6.30
CA GLY A 45 12.21 0.25 -5.20
C GLY A 45 11.56 1.05 -4.05
N PHE A 46 10.32 1.51 -4.22
CA PHE A 46 9.56 2.23 -3.18
C PHE A 46 8.56 1.27 -2.52
N ASP A 47 8.99 0.63 -1.43
CA ASP A 47 8.17 -0.39 -0.75
C ASP A 47 7.02 0.22 0.07
N LYS A 48 5.94 -0.52 0.30
CA LYS A 48 4.78 -0.03 1.08
C LYS A 48 4.90 -0.29 2.59
N LEU A 49 5.94 -1.05 2.96
CA LEU A 49 6.31 -1.40 4.33
C LEU A 49 7.54 -0.58 4.71
N THR A 50 7.51 0.05 5.87
CA THR A 50 8.63 0.85 6.38
C THR A 50 8.98 0.38 7.79
N PRO A 51 9.97 -0.52 7.94
CA PRO A 51 10.36 -1.03 9.24
C PRO A 51 11.10 0.05 10.04
N TYR A 52 11.04 -0.07 11.36
CA TYR A 52 11.76 0.73 12.31
C TYR A 52 12.19 -0.14 13.50
N GLN A 53 13.50 -0.12 13.80
CA GLN A 53 14.13 -0.88 14.89
C GLN A 53 13.73 -2.37 14.95
N ASP A 54 13.65 -3.02 13.79
CA ASP A 54 13.36 -4.46 13.61
C ASP A 54 12.04 -4.97 14.21
N THR A 55 11.22 -4.09 14.79
CA THR A 55 10.04 -4.45 15.59
C THR A 55 8.79 -3.78 15.05
N PHE A 56 8.87 -2.48 14.77
CA PHE A 56 7.72 -1.72 14.31
C PHE A 56 7.72 -1.63 12.79
N VAL A 57 6.56 -1.73 12.18
CA VAL A 57 6.40 -1.52 10.74
C VAL A 57 5.26 -0.56 10.48
N LEU A 58 5.55 0.53 9.78
CA LEU A 58 4.55 1.36 9.16
C LEU A 58 4.13 0.73 7.82
N MET A 59 2.87 0.35 7.72
CA MET A 59 2.24 -0.13 6.49
C MET A 59 1.41 0.98 5.87
N THR A 60 1.52 1.15 4.55
CA THR A 60 0.90 2.29 3.86
C THR A 60 0.22 1.89 2.56
N ALA A 61 -0.93 2.51 2.27
CA ALA A 61 -1.62 2.42 0.99
C ALA A 61 -2.28 3.77 0.66
N GLY A 62 -2.53 4.05 -0.61
CA GLY A 62 -3.07 5.33 -1.10
C GLY A 62 -2.11 6.09 -2.00
N SER A 63 -2.18 7.41 -1.95
CA SER A 63 -1.41 8.32 -2.79
C SER A 63 0.08 8.26 -2.46
N SER A 64 0.94 8.07 -3.48
CA SER A 64 2.41 8.04 -3.29
C SER A 64 2.94 9.32 -2.62
N LEU A 65 2.31 10.47 -2.89
CA LEU A 65 2.66 11.75 -2.28
C LEU A 65 2.50 11.75 -0.76
N TYR A 66 1.37 11.24 -0.28
CA TYR A 66 1.07 11.21 1.14
C TYR A 66 1.90 10.12 1.83
N ILE A 67 2.05 8.96 1.18
CA ILE A 67 2.90 7.88 1.68
C ILE A 67 4.34 8.36 1.86
N ALA A 68 4.91 9.11 0.90
CA ALA A 68 6.24 9.69 1.01
C ALA A 68 6.40 10.56 2.27
N LYS A 69 5.46 11.48 2.52
CA LYS A 69 5.46 12.34 3.71
C LYS A 69 5.39 11.52 5.01
N TRP A 70 4.53 10.52 5.06
CA TRP A 70 4.37 9.65 6.23
C TRP A 70 5.60 8.79 6.49
N LYS A 71 6.27 8.28 5.44
CA LYS A 71 7.55 7.59 5.58
C LYS A 71 8.64 8.50 6.11
N GLU A 72 8.76 9.71 5.57
CA GLU A 72 9.74 10.69 6.03
C GLU A 72 9.54 11.00 7.52
N TRP A 73 8.29 11.33 7.90
CA TRP A 73 7.94 11.54 9.31
C TRP A 73 8.30 10.33 10.19
N TRP A 74 7.94 9.12 9.75
CA TRP A 74 8.19 7.89 10.50
C TRP A 74 9.68 7.59 10.71
N LEU A 75 10.53 7.95 9.77
CA LEU A 75 11.96 7.66 9.83
C LEU A 75 12.77 8.78 10.47
N VAL A 76 12.33 10.03 10.34
CA VAL A 76 13.09 11.20 10.77
C VAL A 76 12.59 11.71 12.12
N SER A 77 11.38 12.27 12.18
CA SER A 77 10.92 13.00 13.38
C SER A 77 10.14 12.14 14.35
N ARG A 78 9.11 11.41 13.87
CA ARG A 78 8.08 10.73 14.69
C ARG A 78 7.39 11.63 15.71
N ASP A 79 7.58 12.94 15.59
CA ASP A 79 7.00 13.93 16.48
C ASP A 79 5.57 14.21 16.03
N MET A 80 4.61 14.01 16.94
CA MET A 80 3.19 14.27 16.70
C MET A 80 2.91 15.71 16.28
N ALA A 81 3.68 16.69 16.75
CA ALA A 81 3.53 18.08 16.34
C ALA A 81 3.88 18.32 14.85
N SER A 82 4.62 17.38 14.23
CA SER A 82 5.03 17.39 12.83
C SER A 82 4.37 16.31 11.99
N ALA A 83 3.35 15.62 12.52
CA ALA A 83 2.66 14.55 11.81
C ALA A 83 2.05 15.08 10.49
N PRO A 84 2.28 14.41 9.35
CA PRO A 84 1.70 14.82 8.08
C PRO A 84 0.17 14.74 8.11
N VAL A 85 -0.49 15.54 7.27
CA VAL A 85 -1.94 15.40 7.06
C VAL A 85 -2.25 14.09 6.31
N VAL A 86 -3.40 13.49 6.59
CA VAL A 86 -3.89 12.31 5.85
C VAL A 86 -4.88 12.65 4.75
N CYS A 87 -5.50 13.82 4.80
CA CYS A 87 -6.51 14.27 3.86
C CYS A 87 -5.97 15.35 2.91
N ASP A 88 -6.60 15.48 1.75
CA ASP A 88 -6.40 16.64 0.87
C ASP A 88 -7.15 17.89 1.35
N GLU A 89 -7.06 18.96 0.56
CA GLU A 89 -7.71 20.25 0.82
C GLU A 89 -9.24 20.17 0.89
N ASN A 90 -9.84 19.11 0.34
CA ASN A 90 -11.28 18.87 0.38
C ASN A 90 -11.68 17.94 1.54
N GLY A 91 -10.74 17.57 2.40
CA GLY A 91 -10.97 16.63 3.51
C GLY A 91 -11.04 15.17 3.09
N THR A 92 -10.72 14.84 1.83
CA THR A 92 -10.76 13.45 1.35
C THR A 92 -9.51 12.70 1.81
N PRO A 93 -9.63 11.54 2.47
CA PRO A 93 -8.47 10.75 2.88
C PRO A 93 -7.65 10.27 1.68
N GLN A 94 -6.34 10.48 1.74
CA GLN A 94 -5.39 10.17 0.66
C GLN A 94 -4.41 9.05 1.01
N VAL A 95 -4.34 8.64 2.29
CA VAL A 95 -3.47 7.56 2.75
C VAL A 95 -4.14 6.73 3.85
N ALA A 96 -4.04 5.41 3.73
CA ALA A 96 -4.32 4.44 4.77
C ALA A 96 -3.01 4.07 5.48
N LEU A 97 -3.06 3.91 6.79
CA LEU A 97 -1.91 3.70 7.66
C LEU A 97 -2.17 2.53 8.61
N ALA A 98 -1.14 1.74 8.87
CA ALA A 98 -1.09 0.83 10.02
C ALA A 98 0.28 0.93 10.69
N ILE A 99 0.32 0.98 12.01
CA ILE A 99 1.55 0.77 12.78
C ILE A 99 1.41 -0.57 13.48
N VAL A 100 2.25 -1.52 13.05
CA VAL A 100 2.27 -2.89 13.59
C VAL A 100 3.49 -3.06 14.48
N ASP A 101 3.29 -3.61 15.66
CA ASP A 101 4.33 -4.12 16.54
C ASP A 101 4.46 -5.63 16.32
N LEU A 102 5.52 -6.04 15.62
CA LEU A 102 5.76 -7.44 15.30
C LEU A 102 6.32 -8.23 16.49
N ALA A 103 6.88 -7.59 17.52
CA ALA A 103 7.34 -8.27 18.72
C ALA A 103 6.14 -8.75 19.54
N ASP A 104 5.13 -7.90 19.69
CA ASP A 104 3.90 -8.23 20.40
C ASP A 104 2.81 -8.82 19.49
N SER A 105 3.07 -8.90 18.17
CA SER A 105 2.12 -9.37 17.15
C SER A 105 0.76 -8.68 17.24
N ARG A 106 0.76 -7.34 17.27
CA ARG A 106 -0.45 -6.51 17.37
C ARG A 106 -0.36 -5.25 16.52
N THR A 107 -1.52 -4.68 16.20
CA THR A 107 -1.60 -3.33 15.63
C THR A 107 -1.74 -2.31 16.74
N LEU A 108 -0.87 -1.30 16.72
CA LEU A 108 -0.90 -0.16 17.64
C LEU A 108 -1.82 0.95 17.13
N PHE A 109 -1.86 1.13 15.82
CA PHE A 109 -2.67 2.14 15.15
C PHE A 109 -3.09 1.66 13.78
N ASP A 110 -4.34 1.95 13.41
CA ASP A 110 -4.86 1.77 12.07
C ASP A 110 -5.74 2.94 11.66
N PHE A 111 -5.69 3.26 10.36
CA PHE A 111 -6.57 4.21 9.71
C PHE A 111 -6.81 3.79 8.26
N GLY A 112 -8.08 3.67 7.87
CA GLY A 112 -8.45 3.29 6.51
C GLY A 112 -8.06 1.85 6.11
N LEU A 113 -7.81 0.98 7.10
CA LEU A 113 -7.55 -0.45 6.85
C LEU A 113 -8.84 -1.20 6.54
N GLY A 114 -8.68 -2.33 5.84
CA GLY A 114 -9.79 -3.05 5.23
C GLY A 114 -10.40 -4.12 6.13
N HIS A 115 -9.91 -5.35 5.98
CA HIS A 115 -10.55 -6.56 6.48
C HIS A 115 -9.76 -7.13 7.67
N ALA A 116 -10.45 -7.51 8.74
CA ALA A 116 -9.88 -8.24 9.86
C ALA A 116 -10.30 -9.72 9.81
N LEU A 117 -9.36 -10.63 10.04
CA LEU A 117 -9.65 -12.05 10.22
C LEU A 117 -9.75 -12.33 11.72
N TYR A 118 -10.96 -12.61 12.19
CA TYR A 118 -11.28 -12.80 13.59
C TYR A 118 -11.49 -14.29 13.90
N CYS A 119 -10.77 -14.82 14.89
CA CYS A 119 -10.96 -16.16 15.41
C CYS A 119 -12.09 -16.14 16.44
N GLN A 120 -13.22 -16.77 16.13
CA GLN A 120 -14.37 -16.82 17.03
C GLN A 120 -14.08 -17.62 18.31
N ASP A 121 -13.31 -18.70 18.24
CA ASP A 121 -13.03 -19.53 19.42
C ASP A 121 -12.15 -18.80 20.44
N GLU A 122 -11.12 -18.09 19.95
CA GLU A 122 -10.18 -17.35 20.80
C GLU A 122 -10.64 -15.91 21.09
N GLN A 123 -11.67 -15.43 20.41
CA GLN A 123 -12.16 -14.06 20.48
C GLN A 123 -11.10 -12.98 20.17
N ILE A 124 -10.14 -13.27 19.28
CA ILE A 124 -9.06 -12.36 18.89
C ILE A 124 -8.94 -12.20 17.38
N VAL A 125 -8.43 -11.04 16.94
CA VAL A 125 -8.00 -10.82 15.56
C VAL A 125 -6.68 -11.56 15.33
N LYS A 126 -6.61 -12.39 14.28
CA LYS A 126 -5.42 -13.17 13.91
C LYS A 126 -4.64 -12.56 12.75
N ALA A 127 -5.31 -11.77 11.91
CA ALA A 127 -4.70 -11.09 10.79
C ALA A 127 -5.55 -9.90 10.35
N PHE A 128 -4.96 -8.99 9.58
CA PHE A 128 -5.73 -8.02 8.81
C PHE A 128 -5.14 -7.86 7.41
N SER A 129 -5.98 -7.45 6.47
CA SER A 129 -5.59 -7.11 5.11
C SER A 129 -6.15 -5.75 4.71
N ALA A 130 -5.46 -5.09 3.80
CA ALA A 130 -5.86 -3.80 3.27
C ALA A 130 -5.43 -3.65 1.82
N GLY A 131 -5.86 -2.55 1.19
CA GLY A 131 -5.79 -2.42 -0.25
C GLY A 131 -6.94 -3.15 -0.94
N SER A 132 -6.96 -3.07 -2.25
CA SER A 132 -7.99 -3.67 -3.10
C SER A 132 -7.93 -5.18 -3.23
N GLY A 133 -6.74 -5.77 -3.21
CA GLY A 133 -6.61 -7.22 -3.19
C GLY A 133 -6.71 -7.77 -1.77
N GLY A 134 -6.98 -6.92 -0.76
CA GLY A 134 -7.07 -7.30 0.64
C GLY A 134 -8.11 -8.38 0.90
N GLU A 135 -9.29 -8.30 0.28
CA GLU A 135 -10.33 -9.33 0.41
C GLU A 135 -9.86 -10.69 -0.13
N PHE A 136 -9.26 -10.71 -1.32
CA PHE A 136 -8.73 -11.93 -1.91
C PHE A 136 -7.57 -12.52 -1.10
N ALA A 137 -6.69 -11.66 -0.57
CA ALA A 137 -5.59 -12.09 0.29
C ALA A 137 -6.08 -12.62 1.64
N ALA A 138 -7.15 -12.03 2.22
CA ALA A 138 -7.76 -12.54 3.43
C ALA A 138 -8.36 -13.94 3.22
N ALA A 139 -9.11 -14.13 2.13
CA ALA A 139 -9.65 -15.43 1.76
C ALA A 139 -8.53 -16.46 1.53
N ALA A 140 -7.49 -16.08 0.78
CA ALA A 140 -6.36 -16.95 0.52
C ALA A 140 -5.57 -17.30 1.79
N LEU A 141 -5.43 -16.36 2.74
CA LEU A 141 -4.77 -16.63 4.01
C LEU A 141 -5.55 -17.65 4.83
N PHE A 142 -6.87 -17.55 4.84
CA PHE A 142 -7.73 -18.52 5.51
C PHE A 142 -7.56 -19.94 4.93
N GLU A 143 -7.36 -20.06 3.62
CA GLU A 143 -7.22 -21.36 2.95
C GLU A 143 -5.80 -21.95 3.04
N CYS A 144 -4.76 -21.14 2.80
CA CYS A 144 -3.39 -21.64 2.67
C CYS A 144 -2.50 -21.41 3.90
N GLY A 145 -2.92 -20.55 4.83
CA GLY A 145 -2.17 -20.23 6.05
C GLY A 145 -0.83 -19.53 5.83
N CYS A 146 -0.54 -19.02 4.62
CA CYS A 146 0.72 -18.37 4.28
C CYS A 146 0.49 -16.96 3.73
N ALA A 147 0.95 -15.94 4.48
CA ALA A 147 0.79 -14.54 4.09
C ALA A 147 1.40 -14.21 2.72
N LYS A 148 2.58 -14.75 2.39
CA LYS A 148 3.25 -14.51 1.10
C LYS A 148 2.46 -15.10 -0.07
N THR A 149 2.07 -16.37 0.06
CA THR A 149 1.25 -17.05 -0.95
C THR A 149 -0.10 -16.37 -1.13
N SER A 150 -0.66 -15.80 -0.07
CA SER A 150 -1.95 -15.09 -0.12
C SER A 150 -1.89 -13.86 -1.02
N ILE A 151 -0.81 -13.08 -1.00
CA ILE A 151 -0.60 -11.96 -1.94
C ILE A 151 -0.50 -12.48 -3.38
N GLN A 152 0.25 -13.57 -3.60
CA GLN A 152 0.39 -14.19 -4.92
C GLN A 152 -0.94 -14.67 -5.48
N ILE A 153 -1.79 -15.26 -4.63
CA ILE A 153 -3.15 -15.70 -5.00
C ILE A 153 -4.03 -14.48 -5.31
N ALA A 154 -3.97 -13.44 -4.49
CA ALA A 154 -4.74 -12.20 -4.70
C ALA A 154 -4.41 -11.54 -6.05
N ALA A 155 -3.17 -11.64 -6.53
CA ALA A 155 -2.75 -11.09 -7.82
C ALA A 155 -3.48 -11.71 -9.03
N PHE A 156 -4.06 -12.91 -8.91
CA PHE A 156 -4.88 -13.50 -9.98
C PHE A 156 -6.25 -12.84 -10.11
N SER A 157 -6.76 -12.26 -9.03
CA SER A 157 -8.10 -11.65 -8.96
C SER A 157 -8.05 -10.12 -8.98
N ASP A 158 -6.97 -9.51 -8.50
CA ASP A 158 -6.75 -8.06 -8.52
C ASP A 158 -5.61 -7.68 -9.47
N TYR A 159 -5.98 -7.11 -10.62
CA TYR A 159 -5.04 -6.69 -11.66
C TYR A 159 -4.09 -5.56 -11.24
N CYS A 160 -4.23 -4.95 -10.06
CA CYS A 160 -3.19 -4.07 -9.55
C CYS A 160 -2.45 -4.61 -8.32
N THR A 161 -2.65 -5.87 -7.98
CA THR A 161 -1.78 -6.55 -7.03
C THR A 161 -0.66 -7.21 -7.83
N SER A 162 0.60 -6.90 -7.50
CA SER A 162 1.75 -7.63 -8.02
C SER A 162 1.79 -9.04 -7.41
N PRO A 163 2.15 -10.09 -8.19
CA PRO A 163 2.50 -11.38 -7.61
C PRO A 163 3.85 -11.35 -6.86
N GLU A 164 4.65 -10.30 -7.01
CA GLU A 164 5.87 -10.12 -6.24
C GLU A 164 5.58 -9.55 -4.86
N VAL A 165 6.22 -10.13 -3.85
CA VAL A 165 5.89 -9.89 -2.44
C VAL A 165 7.08 -9.29 -1.70
N LYS A 166 6.83 -8.20 -0.98
CA LYS A 166 7.71 -7.63 0.03
C LYS A 166 7.24 -8.06 1.41
N PHE A 167 8.15 -8.37 2.33
CA PHE A 167 7.79 -8.84 3.66
C PHE A 167 8.80 -8.42 4.73
N VAL A 168 8.31 -8.38 5.98
CA VAL A 168 9.11 -8.32 7.20
C VAL A 168 8.58 -9.38 8.15
N CYS A 169 9.44 -10.29 8.59
CA CYS A 169 9.07 -11.38 9.50
C CYS A 169 9.91 -11.31 10.77
N ASN A 170 9.25 -11.12 11.91
CA ASN A 170 9.94 -11.02 13.19
C ASN A 170 10.43 -12.38 13.70
N THR A 171 9.68 -13.46 13.45
CA THR A 171 10.05 -14.83 13.86
C THR A 171 11.36 -15.29 13.25
N THR A 172 11.55 -15.04 11.95
CA THR A 172 12.76 -15.43 11.22
C THR A 172 13.83 -14.34 11.20
N LYS A 173 13.49 -13.11 11.63
CA LYS A 173 14.32 -11.91 11.49
C LYS A 173 14.71 -11.60 10.04
N GLN A 174 13.93 -12.09 9.08
CA GLN A 174 14.17 -11.88 7.65
C GLN A 174 13.22 -10.84 7.07
N ASN A 175 13.72 -10.09 6.10
CA ASN A 175 12.94 -9.23 5.23
C ASN A 175 13.59 -9.23 3.83
N ASN A 176 12.85 -8.77 2.82
CA ASN A 176 13.37 -8.58 1.45
C ASN A 176 13.09 -7.15 0.93
N LEU A 177 13.06 -6.19 1.85
CA LEU A 177 12.79 -4.81 1.53
C LEU A 177 13.96 -4.17 0.78
N SER A 178 13.62 -3.25 -0.10
CA SER A 178 14.54 -2.32 -0.74
C SER A 178 15.08 -1.35 0.30
N PRO A 179 16.23 -0.69 0.04
CA PRO A 179 16.68 0.41 0.90
C PRO A 179 15.57 1.43 1.12
N THR A 180 15.39 1.83 2.39
CA THR A 180 14.28 2.71 2.73
C THR A 180 14.45 4.09 2.09
N ILE A 181 13.49 4.44 1.25
CA ILE A 181 13.41 5.72 0.55
C ILE A 181 12.02 6.34 0.71
N TYR A 182 11.99 7.67 0.74
CA TYR A 182 10.76 8.48 0.80
C TYR A 182 10.66 9.48 -0.37
N ASP A 183 11.60 9.48 -1.32
CA ASP A 183 11.42 10.21 -2.58
C ASP A 183 10.48 9.46 -3.52
N MET A 184 9.29 10.01 -3.72
CA MET A 184 8.27 9.47 -4.62
C MET A 184 8.65 9.52 -6.11
N ASN A 185 9.61 10.34 -6.52
CA ASN A 185 10.00 10.47 -7.92
C ASN A 185 10.53 9.16 -8.50
N ILE A 186 11.13 8.30 -7.67
CA ILE A 186 11.58 6.97 -8.10
C ILE A 186 10.44 6.12 -8.68
N ILE A 187 9.20 6.32 -8.23
CA ILE A 187 8.01 5.62 -8.75
C ILE A 187 7.72 6.10 -10.17
N ASN A 188 7.75 7.41 -10.39
CA ASN A 188 7.54 8.00 -11.72
C ASN A 188 8.63 7.54 -12.69
N GLU A 189 9.90 7.58 -12.27
CA GLU A 189 11.03 7.12 -13.06
C GLU A 189 10.95 5.63 -13.40
N ALA A 190 10.54 4.80 -12.44
CA ALA A 190 10.31 3.38 -12.65
C ALA A 190 9.19 3.12 -13.66
N ILE A 191 8.04 3.80 -13.53
CA ILE A 191 6.94 3.68 -14.49
C ILE A 191 7.38 4.08 -15.89
N VAL A 192 8.06 5.22 -16.05
CA VAL A 192 8.52 5.70 -17.36
C VAL A 192 9.54 4.77 -18.00
N SER A 193 10.47 4.22 -17.20
CA SER A 193 11.58 3.40 -17.71
C SER A 193 11.21 1.94 -17.98
N ARG A 194 10.38 1.33 -17.13
CA ARG A 194 10.10 -0.11 -17.12
C ARG A 194 8.65 -0.49 -16.86
N GLY A 195 7.75 0.49 -16.85
CA GLY A 195 6.33 0.26 -16.63
C GLY A 195 5.61 -0.38 -17.81
N TYR A 196 4.38 -0.78 -17.53
CA TYR A 196 3.44 -1.39 -18.46
C TYR A 196 2.18 -0.54 -18.54
N ILE A 197 1.50 -0.63 -19.69
CA ILE A 197 0.18 -0.05 -19.93
C ILE A 197 -0.77 -1.16 -20.38
N MET A 198 -2.00 -1.07 -19.89
CA MET A 198 -3.04 -2.07 -20.10
C MET A 198 -4.37 -1.37 -20.28
N GLU A 199 -5.07 -1.66 -21.37
CA GLU A 199 -6.43 -1.17 -21.61
C GLU A 199 -7.42 -1.93 -20.71
N LEU A 200 -8.26 -1.17 -19.99
CA LEU A 200 -9.32 -1.64 -19.10
C LEU A 200 -10.65 -1.62 -19.85
N ASN A 201 -10.91 -2.70 -20.57
CA ASN A 201 -12.15 -2.98 -21.28
C ASN A 201 -13.14 -3.76 -20.38
N GLN A 202 -14.44 -3.51 -20.58
CA GLN A 202 -15.51 -4.04 -19.71
C GLN A 202 -15.70 -5.57 -19.77
N VAL A 203 -15.14 -6.24 -20.80
CA VAL A 203 -15.41 -7.65 -21.10
C VAL A 203 -14.23 -8.58 -20.80
N ALA A 204 -12.98 -8.11 -20.98
CA ALA A 204 -11.80 -8.94 -20.72
C ALA A 204 -10.51 -8.11 -20.72
N VAL A 205 -9.87 -7.96 -19.55
CA VAL A 205 -8.62 -7.20 -19.38
C VAL A 205 -7.59 -7.56 -20.46
N SER A 206 -7.15 -6.55 -21.21
CA SER A 206 -6.15 -6.74 -22.27
C SER A 206 -4.81 -7.20 -21.71
N LYS A 207 -4.00 -7.89 -22.54
CA LYS A 207 -2.64 -8.26 -22.14
C LYS A 207 -1.81 -6.96 -21.98
N PRO A 208 -1.09 -6.78 -20.86
CA PRO A 208 -0.24 -5.60 -20.68
C PRO A 208 0.87 -5.56 -21.73
N VAL A 209 1.18 -4.34 -22.20
CA VAL A 209 2.30 -4.05 -23.10
C VAL A 209 3.28 -3.10 -22.42
N LYS A 210 4.54 -3.11 -22.82
CA LYS A 210 5.52 -2.17 -22.26
C LYS A 210 5.09 -0.74 -22.59
N LEU A 211 5.15 0.14 -21.59
CA LEU A 211 4.74 1.53 -21.75
C LEU A 211 5.54 2.23 -22.86
N SER A 212 6.85 1.96 -22.95
CA SER A 212 7.75 2.50 -23.98
C SER A 212 7.41 2.10 -25.41
N GLU A 213 6.62 1.04 -25.60
CA GLU A 213 6.22 0.51 -26.90
C GLU A 213 4.81 0.99 -27.30
N HIS A 214 4.09 1.67 -26.40
CA HIS A 214 2.71 2.09 -26.62
C HIS A 214 2.64 3.44 -27.37
N PRO A 215 1.71 3.62 -28.34
CA PRO A 215 1.57 4.88 -29.09
C PRO A 215 1.34 6.12 -28.22
N LEU A 216 0.72 5.95 -27.04
CA LEU A 216 0.42 7.02 -26.08
C LEU A 216 1.54 7.27 -25.05
N PHE A 217 2.73 6.69 -25.23
CA PHE A 217 3.87 6.85 -24.32
C PHE A 217 4.14 8.31 -23.92
N SER A 218 4.27 9.20 -24.92
CA SER A 218 4.60 10.61 -24.69
C SER A 218 3.53 11.35 -23.89
N GLU A 219 2.25 11.00 -24.09
CA GLU A 219 1.14 11.57 -23.33
C GLU A 219 1.23 11.17 -21.85
N VAL A 220 1.44 9.88 -21.58
CA VAL A 220 1.60 9.35 -20.22
C VAL A 220 2.77 10.03 -19.50
N VAL A 221 3.92 10.14 -20.16
CA VAL A 221 5.11 10.78 -19.60
C VAL A 221 4.82 12.25 -19.27
N ALA A 222 4.09 12.97 -20.12
CA ALA A 222 3.71 14.35 -19.87
C ALA A 222 2.75 14.48 -18.67
N GLN A 223 1.78 13.57 -18.52
CA GLN A 223 0.85 13.57 -17.39
C GLN A 223 1.55 13.27 -16.05
N LEU A 224 2.49 12.33 -16.03
CA LEU A 224 3.32 12.02 -14.86
C LEU A 224 4.21 13.21 -14.47
N LYS A 225 4.94 13.78 -15.43
CA LYS A 225 5.87 14.90 -15.18
C LYS A 225 5.17 16.18 -14.73
N SER A 226 3.97 16.44 -15.22
CA SER A 226 3.16 17.59 -14.80
C SER A 226 2.48 17.40 -13.45
N GLY A 227 2.50 16.19 -12.89
CA GLY A 227 1.75 15.86 -11.67
C GLY A 227 0.24 15.76 -11.88
N LYS A 228 -0.26 15.87 -13.12
CA LYS A 228 -1.68 15.70 -13.45
C LYS A 228 -2.19 14.32 -13.06
N THR A 229 -1.31 13.33 -13.13
CA THR A 229 -1.55 11.97 -12.61
C THR A 229 -0.48 11.59 -11.62
N VAL A 230 -0.89 11.09 -10.47
CA VAL A 230 0.02 10.65 -9.40
C VAL A 230 -0.11 9.14 -9.22
N PRO A 231 1.00 8.37 -9.28
CA PRO A 231 0.96 6.96 -8.96
C PRO A 231 0.46 6.72 -7.54
N SER A 232 -0.24 5.62 -7.34
CA SER A 232 -0.82 5.25 -6.06
C SER A 232 -0.73 3.75 -5.83
N ALA A 233 -0.93 3.38 -4.57
CA ALA A 233 -1.22 2.04 -4.08
C ALA A 233 -2.70 1.99 -3.62
N PRO A 234 -3.70 1.94 -4.52
CA PRO A 234 -5.10 2.20 -4.16
C PRO A 234 -5.66 1.32 -3.05
N ALA A 235 -6.27 1.96 -2.06
CA ALA A 235 -7.02 1.37 -0.97
C ALA A 235 -8.50 1.76 -1.10
N PRO A 236 -9.35 0.91 -1.70
CA PRO A 236 -10.73 1.28 -1.99
C PRO A 236 -11.49 1.74 -0.76
N ARG A 237 -11.35 1.08 0.40
CA ARG A 237 -12.07 1.43 1.64
C ARG A 237 -11.63 2.75 2.30
N LEU A 238 -10.59 3.40 1.79
CA LEU A 238 -10.07 4.65 2.34
C LEU A 238 -11.09 5.80 2.26
N HIS A 239 -11.93 5.85 1.23
CA HIS A 239 -12.93 6.91 1.07
C HIS A 239 -14.01 6.91 2.16
N SER A 240 -14.19 5.79 2.86
CA SER A 240 -15.15 5.67 3.96
C SER A 240 -14.53 5.96 5.34
N ALA A 241 -13.23 6.24 5.41
CA ALA A 241 -12.56 6.54 6.66
C ALA A 241 -12.68 8.03 7.01
N GLU A 242 -12.84 8.35 8.29
CA GLU A 242 -12.88 9.72 8.76
C GLU A 242 -11.72 9.96 9.73
N TRP A 243 -10.94 11.01 9.48
CA TRP A 243 -9.88 11.41 10.40
C TRP A 243 -10.45 12.27 11.52
N THR A 244 -10.68 11.65 12.67
CA THR A 244 -11.29 12.28 13.85
C THR A 244 -10.27 12.57 14.95
N ALA A 245 -10.65 13.40 15.93
CA ALA A 245 -9.83 13.61 17.14
C ALA A 245 -9.57 12.30 17.91
N GLU A 246 -10.49 11.33 17.84
CA GLU A 246 -10.26 10.00 18.40
C GLU A 246 -9.15 9.25 17.65
N THR A 247 -9.13 9.34 16.32
CA THR A 247 -8.10 8.74 15.46
C THR A 247 -6.74 9.37 15.75
N GLU A 248 -6.68 10.70 15.87
CA GLU A 248 -5.47 11.41 16.27
C GLU A 248 -4.97 10.99 17.66
N SER A 249 -5.89 10.83 18.63
CA SER A 249 -5.55 10.33 19.97
C SER A 249 -5.02 8.89 19.93
N LYS A 250 -5.56 8.01 19.07
CA LYS A 250 -5.05 6.65 18.87
C LYS A 250 -3.63 6.67 18.32
N LEU A 251 -3.36 7.53 17.32
CA LEU A 251 -2.00 7.67 16.78
C LEU A 251 -1.02 8.17 17.86
N ALA A 252 -1.40 9.19 18.64
CA ALA A 252 -0.54 9.69 19.72
C ALA A 252 -0.17 8.59 20.73
N LYS A 253 -1.14 7.78 21.17
CA LYS A 253 -0.89 6.64 22.07
C LYS A 253 0.00 5.57 21.44
N ALA A 254 -0.18 5.28 20.16
CA ALA A 254 0.72 4.36 19.45
C ALA A 254 2.15 4.88 19.44
N MET A 255 2.34 6.18 19.25
CA MET A 255 3.66 6.81 19.26
C MET A 255 4.31 6.84 20.63
N GLU A 256 3.56 6.93 21.73
CA GLU A 256 4.10 6.73 23.08
C GLU A 256 4.72 5.32 23.23
N VAL A 257 4.07 4.28 22.72
CA VAL A 257 4.60 2.91 22.72
C VAL A 257 5.84 2.80 21.85
N VAL A 258 5.80 3.33 20.63
CA VAL A 258 6.96 3.32 19.71
C VAL A 258 8.14 4.04 20.35
N ASN A 259 7.93 5.23 20.91
CA ASN A 259 9.00 6.05 21.46
C ASN A 259 9.57 5.52 22.79
N SER A 260 8.75 4.88 23.62
CA SER A 260 9.20 4.31 24.91
C SER A 260 10.11 3.08 24.77
N ARG A 261 10.05 2.37 23.65
CA ARG A 261 10.94 1.21 23.38
C ARG A 261 12.25 1.60 22.68
N ILE A 262 12.44 2.89 22.42
CA ILE A 262 13.66 3.46 21.79
C ILE A 262 14.65 3.94 22.85
N SER A 263 14.16 4.34 24.03
CA SER A 263 14.94 4.83 25.18
C SER A 263 15.51 3.70 26.02
#